data_AF-A0A3M1Z9G6-F1
#
_entry.id   AF-A0A3M1Z9G6-F1
#
_cell.length_a   1.000
_cell.length_b   1.000
_cell.length_c   1.000
_cell.angle_alpha   90.00
_cell.angle_beta   90.00
_cell.angle_gamma   90.00
#
_symmetry.space_group_name_H-M   'P 1'
#
loop_
_entity.id
_entity.type
_entity.pdbx_description
1 polymer ?
#
loop_
_entity_poly.entity_id
_entity_poly.type
_entity_poly.pdbx_seq_one_letter_code
_entity_poly.pdbx_strand_id
1 'polypeptide(L)'
;MNNVPLYIDLLFRFVDALLMDTASLNEEQLDHLESVHRQLVRFENEYFSSVKLPLNQFISYLNHDAFSPLTVIVGYGHVLLMEVSGPLNDFQREVVEQFCEVADTLYAELRSYHEALLASRA
;
A
#
# COMPACT_ATOMS: atom_id res chain seq x y z
N MET A 1 -0.71 -7.71 -17.69
CA MET A 1 -1.90 -6.97 -17.26
C MET A 1 -1.51 -6.16 -16.06
N ASN A 2 -1.99 -4.92 -15.92
CA ASN A 2 -1.68 -4.08 -14.78
C ASN A 2 -2.49 -4.58 -13.57
N ASN A 3 -1.81 -5.19 -12.60
CA ASN A 3 -2.44 -5.81 -11.43
C ASN A 3 -2.67 -4.81 -10.28
N VAL A 4 -2.30 -3.53 -10.44
CA VAL A 4 -2.41 -2.51 -9.39
C VAL A 4 -3.81 -2.45 -8.76
N PRO A 5 -4.94 -2.47 -9.50
CA PRO A 5 -6.27 -2.48 -8.89
C PRO A 5 -6.52 -3.69 -7.98
N LEU A 6 -5.99 -4.86 -8.34
CA LEU A 6 -6.13 -6.07 -7.53
C LEU A 6 -5.34 -5.95 -6.23
N TYR A 7 -4.11 -5.41 -6.28
CA TYR A 7 -3.32 -5.22 -5.08
C TYR A 7 -3.92 -4.18 -4.13
N ILE A 8 -4.49 -3.09 -4.67
CA ILE A 8 -5.21 -2.11 -3.84
C ILE A 8 -6.37 -2.80 -3.10
N ASP A 9 -7.20 -3.59 -3.79
CA ASP A 9 -8.31 -4.32 -3.18
C ASP A 9 -7.84 -5.30 -2.09
N LEU A 10 -6.77 -6.05 -2.35
CA LEU A 10 -6.19 -6.96 -1.36
C LEU A 10 -5.68 -6.23 -0.11
N LEU A 11 -5.00 -5.10 -0.29
CA LEU A 11 -4.49 -4.30 0.84
C LEU A 11 -5.63 -3.77 1.72
N PHE A 12 -6.74 -3.33 1.12
CA PHE A 12 -7.93 -2.95 1.88
C PHE A 12 -8.50 -4.13 2.68
N ARG A 13 -8.62 -5.32 2.06
CA ARG A 13 -9.13 -6.51 2.76
C ARG A 13 -8.27 -6.90 3.96
N PHE A 14 -6.95 -6.77 3.86
CA PHE A 14 -6.06 -7.06 4.99
C PHE A 14 -6.21 -6.04 6.12
N VAL A 15 -6.31 -4.76 5.79
CA VAL A 15 -6.57 -3.70 6.79
C VAL A 15 -7.92 -3.94 7.48
N ASP A 16 -8.97 -4.24 6.72
CA ASP A 16 -10.30 -4.55 7.26
C ASP A 16 -10.25 -5.80 8.16
N ALA A 17 -9.52 -6.84 7.76
CA ALA A 17 -9.36 -8.05 8.55
C ALA A 17 -8.67 -7.78 9.90
N LEU A 18 -7.64 -6.92 9.92
CA LEU A 18 -6.97 -6.51 11.16
C LEU A 18 -7.88 -5.67 12.05
N LEU A 19 -8.65 -4.75 11.46
CA LEU A 19 -9.62 -3.91 12.19
C LEU A 19 -10.82 -4.71 12.73
N MET A 20 -11.18 -5.84 12.12
CA MET A 20 -12.22 -6.73 12.64
C MET A 20 -11.79 -7.46 13.93
N ASP A 21 -10.49 -7.60 14.19
CA ASP A 21 -9.92 -8.17 15.44
C ASP A 21 -9.42 -7.07 16.40
N THR A 22 -10.14 -5.95 16.53
CA THR A 22 -9.73 -4.81 17.38
C THR A 22 -9.51 -5.13 18.85
N ALA A 23 -10.13 -6.20 19.39
CA ALA A 23 -9.99 -6.56 20.80
C ALA A 23 -8.57 -6.96 21.20
N SER A 24 -7.72 -7.31 20.23
CA SER A 24 -6.34 -7.77 20.43
C SER A 24 -5.29 -6.75 19.96
N LEU A 25 -5.71 -5.61 19.39
CA LEU A 25 -4.83 -4.53 18.97
C LEU A 25 -4.70 -3.47 20.07
N ASN A 26 -3.49 -2.94 20.26
CA ASN A 26 -3.28 -1.78 21.11
C ASN A 26 -3.46 -0.46 20.34
N GLU A 27 -3.47 0.65 21.07
CA GLU A 27 -3.68 2.00 20.53
C GLU A 27 -2.67 2.35 19.42
N GLU A 28 -1.39 2.03 19.59
CA GLU A 28 -0.35 2.34 18.61
C GLU A 28 -0.51 1.50 17.32
N GLN A 29 -0.86 0.23 17.45
CA GLN A 29 -1.17 -0.64 16.31
C GLN A 29 -2.41 -0.14 15.55
N LEU A 30 -3.44 0.33 16.26
CA LEU A 30 -4.62 0.93 15.66
C LEU A 30 -4.27 2.23 14.92
N ASP A 31 -3.49 3.11 15.51
CA ASP A 31 -3.02 4.35 14.88
C ASP A 31 -2.25 4.08 13.58
N HIS A 32 -1.39 3.05 13.58
CA HIS A 32 -0.68 2.59 12.39
C HIS A 32 -1.63 2.08 11.31
N LEU A 33 -2.61 1.24 11.65
CA LEU A 33 -3.60 0.73 10.70
C LEU A 33 -4.48 1.84 10.13
N GLU A 34 -4.91 2.80 10.95
CA GLU A 34 -5.64 3.96 10.46
C GLU A 34 -4.79 4.82 9.50
N SER A 35 -3.50 4.97 9.81
CA SER A 35 -2.57 5.68 8.94
C SER A 35 -2.41 4.98 7.59
N VAL A 36 -2.21 3.66 7.61
CA VAL A 36 -2.18 2.82 6.39
C VAL A 36 -3.47 2.97 5.60
N HIS A 37 -4.63 2.84 6.26
CA HIS A 37 -5.93 2.97 5.62
C HIS A 37 -6.10 4.33 4.93
N ARG A 38 -5.73 5.43 5.61
CA ARG A 38 -5.77 6.78 5.02
C ARG A 38 -4.85 6.89 3.80
N GLN A 39 -3.65 6.33 3.85
CA GLN A 39 -2.73 6.35 2.70
C GLN A 39 -3.23 5.47 1.55
N LEU A 40 -3.87 4.32 1.83
CA LEU A 40 -4.48 3.47 0.81
C LEU A 40 -5.62 4.19 0.09
N VAL A 41 -6.54 4.81 0.83
CA VAL A 41 -7.62 5.63 0.25
C VAL A 41 -7.06 6.76 -0.60
N ARG A 42 -6.01 7.44 -0.13
CA ARG A 42 -5.35 8.50 -0.90
C ARG A 42 -4.75 7.95 -2.20
N PHE A 43 -3.93 6.90 -2.10
CA PHE A 43 -3.27 6.27 -3.24
C PHE A 43 -4.28 5.75 -4.27
N GLU A 44 -5.34 5.08 -3.83
CA GLU A 44 -6.40 4.56 -4.68
C GLU A 44 -7.05 5.68 -5.51
N ASN A 45 -7.48 6.75 -4.85
CA ASN A 45 -8.14 7.89 -5.50
C ASN A 45 -7.21 8.60 -6.49
N GLU A 46 -5.96 8.86 -6.09
CA GLU A 46 -4.95 9.50 -6.94
C GLU A 46 -4.59 8.61 -8.14
N TYR A 47 -4.44 7.30 -7.93
CA TYR A 47 -4.14 6.35 -8.98
C TYR A 47 -5.28 6.27 -10.02
N PHE A 48 -6.51 6.02 -9.58
CA PHE A 48 -7.65 5.87 -10.50
C PHE A 48 -8.06 7.15 -11.22
N SER A 49 -7.77 8.32 -10.64
CA SER A 49 -7.91 9.59 -11.34
C SER A 49 -6.78 9.80 -12.36
N SER A 50 -5.55 9.44 -12.01
CA SER A 50 -4.37 9.66 -12.85
C SER A 50 -4.28 8.72 -14.06
N VAL A 51 -4.71 7.45 -13.95
CA VAL A 51 -4.69 6.51 -15.09
C VAL A 51 -5.60 6.91 -16.24
N LYS A 52 -6.54 7.83 -16.00
CA LYS A 52 -7.45 8.40 -17.03
C LYS A 52 -6.85 9.62 -17.73
N LEU A 53 -5.73 10.14 -17.23
CA LEU A 53 -5.06 11.32 -17.79
C LEU A 53 -4.18 10.96 -18.99
N PRO A 54 -3.82 11.95 -19.83
CA PRO A 54 -2.80 11.77 -20.85
C PRO A 54 -1.49 11.22 -20.27
N LEU A 55 -0.77 10.40 -21.05
CA LEU A 55 0.41 9.65 -20.60
C LEU A 55 1.47 10.53 -19.92
N ASN A 56 1.73 11.73 -20.43
CA ASN A 56 2.68 12.67 -19.83
C ASN A 56 2.27 13.14 -18.43
N GLN A 57 0.98 13.34 -18.19
CA GLN A 57 0.44 13.70 -16.88
C GLN A 57 0.46 12.50 -15.93
N PHE A 58 0.11 11.31 -16.43
CA PHE A 58 0.21 10.09 -15.64
C PHE A 58 1.66 9.78 -15.20
N ILE A 59 2.65 9.97 -16.09
CA ILE A 59 4.07 9.87 -15.74
C ILE A 59 4.45 10.92 -14.69
N SER A 60 3.93 12.15 -14.79
CA SER A 60 4.17 13.19 -13.77
C SER A 60 3.68 12.75 -12.39
N TYR A 61 2.48 12.17 -12.31
CA TYR A 61 1.93 11.59 -11.08
C TYR A 61 2.85 10.51 -10.51
N LEU A 62 3.30 9.57 -11.35
CA LEU A 62 4.24 8.51 -10.92
C LEU A 62 5.56 9.08 -10.38
N ASN A 63 6.07 10.18 -10.94
CA ASN A 63 7.34 10.78 -10.50
C ASN A 63 7.29 11.44 -9.12
N HIS A 64 6.16 12.04 -8.77
CA HIS A 64 6.09 12.95 -7.63
C HIS A 64 5.18 12.44 -6.50
N ASP A 65 4.07 11.80 -6.85
CA ASP A 65 2.95 11.67 -5.93
C ASP A 65 2.69 10.21 -5.56
N ALA A 66 2.80 9.27 -6.50
CA ALA A 66 2.40 7.87 -6.30
C ALA A 66 3.22 7.13 -5.22
N PHE A 67 4.53 7.35 -5.17
CA PHE A 67 5.42 6.59 -4.28
C PHE A 67 5.43 7.09 -2.84
N SER A 68 4.98 8.31 -2.57
CA SER A 68 4.89 8.83 -1.21
C SER A 68 3.91 8.03 -0.33
N PRO A 69 2.62 7.87 -0.70
CA PRO A 69 1.69 7.07 0.09
C PRO A 69 2.10 5.59 0.12
N LEU A 70 2.62 5.04 -0.99
CA LEU A 70 3.08 3.65 -1.04
C LEU A 70 4.24 3.35 -0.08
N THR A 71 5.20 4.27 0.03
CA THR A 71 6.32 4.13 0.98
C THR A 71 5.80 4.05 2.42
N VAL A 72 4.76 4.83 2.74
CA VAL A 72 4.15 4.82 4.07
C VAL A 72 3.38 3.52 4.33
N ILE A 73 2.60 3.05 3.35
CA ILE A 73 1.87 1.77 3.41
C ILE A 73 2.84 0.61 3.68
N VAL A 74 3.90 0.51 2.88
CA VAL A 74 4.96 -0.50 3.05
C VAL A 74 5.62 -0.35 4.43
N GLY A 75 6.04 0.86 4.79
CA GLY A 75 6.75 1.12 6.04
C GLY A 75 5.96 0.70 7.27
N TYR A 76 4.67 1.05 7.36
CA TYR A 76 3.86 0.67 8.51
C TYR A 76 3.56 -0.83 8.57
N GLY A 77 3.40 -1.51 7.41
CA GLY A 77 3.28 -2.97 7.38
C GLY A 77 4.49 -3.64 8.05
N HIS A 78 5.70 -3.22 7.66
CA HIS A 78 6.93 -3.74 8.23
C HIS A 78 7.10 -3.38 9.72
N VAL A 79 6.69 -2.17 10.14
CA VAL A 79 6.72 -1.78 11.56
C VAL A 79 5.81 -2.67 12.42
N LEU A 80 4.61 -2.99 11.94
CA LEU A 80 3.70 -3.92 12.60
C LEU A 80 4.32 -5.32 12.67
N LEU A 81 4.92 -5.81 11.58
CA LEU A 81 5.52 -7.13 11.52
C LEU A 81 6.74 -7.29 12.46
N MET A 82 7.48 -6.22 12.67
CA MET A 82 8.60 -6.16 13.63
C MET A 82 8.14 -6.12 15.09
N GLU A 83 6.82 -6.01 15.35
CA GLU A 83 6.23 -5.96 16.69
C GLU A 83 6.77 -4.82 17.56
N VAL A 84 7.27 -3.74 16.94
CA VAL A 84 7.80 -2.56 17.66
C VAL A 84 6.71 -1.92 18.52
N SER A 85 5.49 -1.85 17.97
CA SER A 85 4.32 -1.29 18.63
C SER A 85 3.63 -2.30 19.54
N GLY A 86 4.18 -3.50 19.74
CA GLY A 86 3.60 -4.57 20.55
C GLY A 86 3.40 -5.88 19.78
N PRO A 87 3.16 -6.99 20.50
CA PRO A 87 3.06 -8.31 19.91
C PRO A 87 1.83 -8.46 19.02
N LEU A 88 1.95 -9.30 17.99
CA LEU A 88 0.87 -9.78 17.15
C LEU A 88 0.52 -11.21 17.55
N ASN A 89 -0.78 -11.53 17.56
CA ASN A 89 -1.24 -12.91 17.61
C ASN A 89 -0.98 -13.63 16.27
N ASP A 90 -1.13 -14.95 16.23
CA ASP A 90 -0.85 -15.76 15.04
C ASP A 90 -1.65 -15.30 13.82
N PHE A 91 -2.92 -14.94 14.00
CA PHE A 91 -3.79 -14.44 12.93
C PHE A 91 -3.33 -13.08 12.41
N GLN A 92 -3.09 -12.12 13.32
CA GLN A 92 -2.61 -10.80 12.96
C GLN A 92 -1.27 -10.85 12.23
N ARG A 93 -0.35 -11.72 12.70
CA ARG A 93 0.94 -11.93 12.05
C ARG A 93 0.77 -12.43 10.62
N GLU A 94 -0.03 -13.47 10.40
CA GLU A 94 -0.29 -14.01 9.07
C GLU A 94 -0.87 -12.94 8.13
N VAL A 95 -1.83 -12.13 8.62
CA VAL A 95 -2.43 -11.05 7.82
C VAL A 95 -1.42 -9.95 7.51
N VAL A 96 -0.60 -9.54 8.48
CA VAL A 96 0.44 -8.51 8.28
C VAL A 96 1.54 -9.01 7.32
N GLU A 97 1.92 -10.28 7.37
CA GLU A 97 2.86 -10.88 6.42
C GLU A 97 2.32 -10.80 4.98
N GLN A 98 1.08 -11.23 4.76
CA GLN A 98 0.43 -11.14 3.45
C GLN A 98 0.26 -9.70 2.97
N PHE A 99 -0.06 -8.77 3.89
CA PHE A 99 -0.12 -7.35 3.60
C PHE A 99 1.24 -6.83 3.11
N CYS A 100 2.34 -7.17 3.78
CA CYS A 100 3.68 -6.73 3.39
C CYS A 100 4.06 -7.27 2.01
N GLU A 101 3.82 -8.56 1.75
CA GLU A 101 4.09 -9.18 0.44
C GLU A 101 3.35 -8.45 -0.70
N VAL A 102 2.06 -8.14 -0.50
CA VAL A 102 1.27 -7.44 -1.50
C VAL A 102 1.71 -5.98 -1.66
N ALA A 103 2.01 -5.29 -0.56
CA ALA A 103 2.46 -3.90 -0.58
C ALA A 103 3.81 -3.75 -1.30
N ASP A 104 4.75 -4.64 -1.01
CA ASP A 104 6.07 -4.67 -1.65
C ASP A 104 5.94 -5.02 -3.14
N THR A 105 5.08 -5.98 -3.48
CA THR A 105 4.80 -6.34 -4.87
C THR A 105 4.20 -5.17 -5.65
N LEU A 106 3.20 -4.49 -5.08
CA LEU A 106 2.59 -3.29 -5.68
C LEU A 106 3.63 -2.19 -5.91
N TYR A 107 4.48 -1.92 -4.92
CA TYR A 107 5.54 -0.93 -5.04
C TYR A 107 6.49 -1.29 -6.18
N ALA A 108 6.96 -2.53 -6.23
CA ALA A 108 7.91 -3.02 -7.24
C ALA A 108 7.31 -2.98 -8.65
N GLU A 109 6.07 -3.45 -8.82
CA GLU A 109 5.39 -3.42 -10.12
C GLU A 109 5.19 -1.99 -10.63
N LEU A 110 4.72 -1.08 -9.76
CA LEU A 110 4.49 0.30 -10.17
C LEU A 110 5.81 1.01 -10.50
N ARG A 111 6.89 0.69 -9.78
CA ARG A 111 8.23 1.18 -10.06
C ARG A 111 8.76 0.70 -11.41
N SER A 112 8.67 -0.60 -11.67
CA SER A 112 9.08 -1.18 -12.95
C SER A 112 8.26 -0.61 -14.12
N TYR A 113 6.95 -0.44 -13.93
CA TYR A 113 6.09 0.17 -14.93
C TYR A 113 6.47 1.62 -15.22
N HIS A 114 6.74 2.41 -14.18
CA HIS A 114 7.22 3.78 -14.34
C HIS A 114 8.53 3.85 -15.15
N GLU A 115 9.51 2.99 -14.83
CA GLU A 115 10.79 2.93 -15.53
C GLU A 115 10.62 2.53 -17.01
N ALA A 116 9.76 1.57 -17.31
CA ALA A 116 9.42 1.18 -18.68
C ALA A 116 8.78 2.33 -19.47
N LEU A 117 7.89 3.10 -18.85
CA LEU A 117 7.27 4.27 -19.47
C LEU A 117 8.30 5.37 -19.79
N LEU A 118 9.27 5.61 -18.90
CA LEU A 118 10.36 6.56 -19.17
C LEU A 118 11.26 6.09 -20.32
N ALA A 119 11.60 4.79 -20.36
CA ALA A 119 12.43 4.21 -21.42
C ALA A 119 11.77 4.28 -22.80
N SER A 120 10.45 4.13 -22.88
CA SER A 120 9.70 4.22 -24.15
C SER A 120 9.65 5.62 -24.79
N ARG A 121 10.11 6.66 -24.07
CA ARG A 121 10.15 8.05 -24.55
C ARG A 121 11.54 8.48 -25.05
N ALA A 122 12.56 7.66 -24.83
CA ALA A 122 13.93 7.86 -25.33
C ALA A 122 14.09 7.27 -26.74
#